data_AF-A0A6V7WRY3-F1
#
_entry.id   AF-A0A6V7WRY3-F1
#
_cell.length_a   1.000
_cell.length_b   1.000
_cell.length_c   1.000
_cell.angle_alpha   90.00
_cell.angle_beta   90.00
_cell.angle_gamma   90.00
#
_symmetry.space_group_name_H-M   'P 1'
#
loop_
_entity.id
_entity.type
_entity.pdbx_description
1 polymer ?
#
loop_
_entity_poly.entity_id
_entity_poly.type
_entity_poly.pdbx_seq_one_letter_code
_entity_poly.pdbx_strand_id
1 'polypeptide(L)'
;MPGSIDQQTKENVRYKVKYEQMFKISSEMTVTEQNLVVLPVNIYTSLDDSACGIQLELGHDYLLSGKYVNGTMQTSLCGQILLEDLKESRKHDILEWTEVPDKLRQQLNKQEFDSTCEKELK
;
A
#
# COMPACT_ATOMS: atom_id res chain seq x y z
N MET A 1 -9.37 -12.06 -12.10
CA MET A 1 -8.79 -10.94 -11.34
C MET A 1 -9.93 -10.05 -10.84
N PRO A 2 -9.98 -9.71 -9.54
CA PRO A 2 -11.14 -9.03 -8.92
C PRO A 2 -11.16 -7.50 -9.04
N GLY A 3 -10.08 -6.89 -9.54
CA GLY A 3 -10.02 -5.45 -9.79
C GLY A 3 -10.89 -5.00 -10.97
N SER A 4 -11.41 -3.77 -10.91
CA SER A 4 -12.13 -3.15 -12.02
C SER A 4 -11.19 -2.24 -12.81
N ILE A 5 -11.13 -2.38 -14.13
CA ILE A 5 -10.37 -1.44 -14.97
C ILE A 5 -10.97 -0.04 -14.82
N ASP A 6 -10.12 0.95 -14.55
CA ASP A 6 -10.54 2.34 -14.53
C ASP A 6 -10.85 2.80 -15.96
N GLN A 7 -12.13 3.07 -16.23
CA GLN A 7 -12.60 3.43 -17.57
C GLN A 7 -12.08 4.79 -18.04
N GLN A 8 -11.59 5.63 -17.13
CA GLN A 8 -11.08 6.95 -17.46
C GLN A 8 -9.65 6.93 -18.00
N THR A 9 -8.80 6.02 -17.50
CA THR A 9 -7.39 5.89 -17.92
C THR A 9 -7.13 4.66 -18.78
N LYS A 10 -7.93 3.58 -18.69
CA LYS A 10 -7.73 2.25 -19.33
C LYS A 10 -6.40 1.55 -18.99
N GLU A 11 -5.50 2.22 -18.29
CA GLU A 11 -4.16 1.77 -17.93
C GLU A 11 -4.05 1.33 -16.47
N ASN A 12 -5.06 1.65 -15.65
CA ASN A 12 -5.09 1.33 -14.23
C ASN A 12 -6.21 0.35 -13.86
N VAL A 13 -5.93 -0.48 -12.86
CA VAL A 13 -6.89 -1.32 -12.15
C VAL A 13 -7.22 -0.68 -10.81
N ARG A 14 -8.52 -0.67 -10.49
CA ARG A 14 -9.07 -0.21 -9.22
C ARG A 14 -9.47 -1.40 -8.36
N TYR A 15 -8.95 -1.46 -7.14
CA TYR A 15 -9.38 -2.38 -6.09
C TYR A 15 -10.15 -1.61 -5.02
N LYS A 16 -11.30 -2.16 -4.60
CA LYS A 16 -12.00 -1.68 -3.42
C LYS A 16 -11.52 -2.47 -2.21
N VAL A 17 -11.00 -1.79 -1.20
CA VAL A 17 -10.40 -2.43 -0.02
C VAL A 17 -11.10 -2.01 1.27
N LYS A 18 -10.87 -2.81 2.31
CA LYS A 18 -11.17 -2.46 3.69
C LYS A 18 -9.84 -2.35 4.43
N TYR A 19 -9.66 -1.27 5.19
CA TYR A 19 -8.50 -1.12 6.05
C TYR A 19 -8.73 -1.88 7.35
N GLU A 20 -7.87 -2.85 7.63
CA GLU A 20 -7.81 -3.51 8.95
C GLU A 20 -6.92 -2.71 9.92
N GLN A 21 -5.78 -2.20 9.42
CA GLN A 21 -4.86 -1.39 10.20
C GLN A 21 -4.14 -0.36 9.32
N MET A 22 -3.80 0.79 9.90
CA MET A 22 -3.02 1.84 9.26
C MET A 22 -1.79 2.17 10.12
N PHE A 23 -0.60 2.14 9.50
CA PHE A 23 0.68 2.38 10.19
C PHE A 23 1.21 3.80 9.96
N LYS A 24 0.88 4.41 8.81
CA LYS A 24 1.33 5.74 8.44
C LYS A 24 0.25 6.47 7.63
N ILE A 25 0.10 7.76 7.91
CA ILE A 25 -0.89 8.65 7.31
C ILE A 25 -0.15 9.70 6.48
N SER A 26 -0.64 10.00 5.29
CA SER A 26 -0.11 11.12 4.50
C SER A 26 -0.67 12.44 5.02
N SER A 27 0.16 13.47 5.09
CA SER A 27 -0.27 14.85 5.43
C SER A 27 -1.28 15.42 4.43
N GLU A 28 -1.35 14.87 3.22
CA GLU A 28 -2.32 15.25 2.19
C GLU A 28 -3.71 14.63 2.38
N MET A 29 -3.85 13.69 3.32
CA MET A 29 -5.15 13.08 3.60
C MET A 29 -6.11 14.06 4.26
N THR A 30 -7.36 14.03 3.81
CA THR A 30 -8.40 14.91 4.34
C THR A 30 -8.79 14.47 5.75
N VAL A 31 -8.86 15.43 6.66
CA VAL A 31 -9.30 15.24 8.03
C VAL A 31 -10.69 15.87 8.18
N THR A 32 -11.62 15.16 8.79
CA THR A 32 -12.97 15.68 9.08
C THR A 32 -12.94 16.70 10.23
N GLU A 33 -14.03 17.44 10.42
CA GLU A 33 -14.20 18.38 11.54
C GLU A 33 -14.04 17.72 12.92
N GLN A 34 -14.24 16.40 12.99
CA GLN A 34 -14.06 15.58 14.20
C GLN A 34 -12.63 15.05 14.35
N ASN A 35 -11.67 15.59 13.59
CA ASN A 35 -10.27 15.17 13.57
C ASN A 35 -10.06 13.69 13.17
N LEU A 36 -10.92 13.17 12.30
CA LEU A 36 -10.83 11.79 11.77
C LEU A 36 -10.29 11.80 10.34
N VAL A 37 -9.37 10.91 10.03
CA VAL A 37 -8.80 10.79 8.68
C VAL A 37 -9.77 10.06 7.76
N VAL A 38 -10.07 10.66 6.60
CA VAL A 38 -10.89 10.04 5.57
C VAL A 38 -10.04 9.08 4.75
N LEU A 39 -10.29 7.78 4.91
CA LEU A 39 -9.50 6.74 4.24
C LEU A 39 -10.01 6.47 2.81
N PRO A 40 -9.13 6.40 1.80
CA PRO A 40 -9.53 6.11 0.43
C PRO A 40 -9.86 4.63 0.27
N VAL A 41 -11.14 4.28 0.11
CA VAL A 41 -11.56 2.88 -0.08
C VAL A 41 -11.16 2.29 -1.44
N ASN A 42 -10.68 3.12 -2.36
CA ASN A 42 -10.22 2.72 -3.69
C ASN A 42 -8.71 2.87 -3.80
N ILE A 43 -8.07 1.77 -4.19
CA ILE A 43 -6.64 1.70 -4.51
C ILE A 43 -6.50 1.53 -6.02
N TYR A 44 -5.57 2.26 -6.61
CA TYR A 44 -5.25 2.23 -8.04
C TYR A 44 -3.83 1.75 -8.26
N THR A 45 -3.64 0.91 -9.27
CA THR A 45 -2.34 0.41 -9.72
C THR A 45 -2.36 0.20 -11.23
N SER A 46 -1.21 0.07 -11.87
CA SER A 46 -1.17 -0.23 -13.30
C SER A 46 -1.78 -1.60 -13.60
N LEU A 47 -2.45 -1.72 -14.74
CA LEU A 47 -2.94 -2.99 -15.27
C LEU A 47 -1.80 -3.89 -15.77
N ASP A 48 -0.68 -3.29 -16.20
CA ASP A 48 0.46 -4.01 -16.76
C ASP A 48 1.51 -4.27 -15.67
N ASP A 49 1.86 -5.54 -15.48
CA ASP A 49 2.92 -5.98 -14.57
C ASP A 49 4.26 -5.31 -14.96
N SER A 50 4.49 -5.08 -16.27
CA SER A 50 5.69 -4.41 -16.80
C SER A 50 5.81 -2.94 -16.34
N ALA A 51 4.69 -2.34 -15.93
CA ALA A 51 4.61 -0.99 -15.39
C ALA A 51 4.57 -0.99 -13.84
N CYS A 52 5.11 -2.03 -13.19
CA CYS A 52 5.02 -2.27 -11.75
C CYS A 52 3.55 -2.38 -11.28
N GLY A 53 2.63 -2.90 -12.10
CA GLY A 53 1.25 -3.20 -11.71
C GLY A 53 1.20 -4.25 -10.60
N ILE A 54 0.17 -4.17 -9.75
CA ILE A 54 -0.03 -5.15 -8.67
C ILE A 54 -1.34 -5.92 -8.82
N GLN A 55 -1.31 -7.20 -8.45
CA GLN A 55 -2.47 -8.08 -8.49
C GLN A 55 -2.85 -8.50 -7.08
N LEU A 56 -4.09 -8.22 -6.69
CA LEU A 56 -4.64 -8.56 -5.38
C LEU A 56 -5.77 -9.58 -5.52
N GLU A 57 -5.82 -10.54 -4.61
CA GLU A 57 -6.88 -11.55 -4.56
C GLU A 57 -7.93 -11.20 -3.49
N LEU A 58 -9.14 -11.74 -3.65
CA LEU A 58 -10.22 -11.54 -2.67
C LEU A 58 -10.04 -12.49 -1.49
N GLY A 59 -10.27 -11.97 -0.27
CA GLY A 59 -10.24 -12.77 0.96
C GLY A 59 -8.84 -12.89 1.60
N HIS A 60 -7.86 -12.15 1.06
CA HIS A 60 -6.51 -12.06 1.60
C HIS A 60 -6.26 -10.67 2.18
N ASP A 61 -5.48 -10.62 3.25
CA ASP A 61 -5.00 -9.39 3.86
C ASP A 61 -3.58 -9.12 3.38
N TYR A 62 -3.30 -7.90 2.96
CA TYR A 62 -2.00 -7.52 2.39
C TYR A 62 -1.41 -6.32 3.15
N LEU A 63 -0.08 -6.32 3.30
CA LEU A 63 0.64 -5.14 3.71
C LEU A 63 0.93 -4.27 2.47
N LEU A 64 0.19 -3.16 2.34
CA LEU A 64 0.31 -2.26 1.20
C LEU A 64 0.92 -0.92 1.59
N SER A 65 1.85 -0.43 0.77
CA SER A 65 2.34 0.95 0.79
C SER A 65 2.04 1.65 -0.53
N GLY A 66 1.98 2.97 -0.50
CA GLY A 66 1.60 3.74 -1.67
C GLY A 66 1.62 5.24 -1.41
N LYS A 67 1.25 5.98 -2.44
CA LYS A 67 1.10 7.44 -2.41
C LYS A 67 -0.38 7.79 -2.33
N TYR A 68 -0.69 8.84 -1.57
CA TYR A 68 -2.01 9.43 -1.61
C TYR A 68 -2.00 10.56 -2.63
N VAL A 69 -2.91 10.53 -3.61
CA VAL A 69 -3.02 11.54 -4.66
C VAL A 69 -4.49 11.80 -4.94
N ASN A 70 -4.92 13.06 -4.85
CA ASN A 70 -6.27 13.53 -5.21
C ASN A 70 -7.41 12.69 -4.58
N GLY A 71 -7.31 12.34 -3.30
CA GLY A 71 -8.37 11.58 -2.63
C GLY A 71 -8.29 10.06 -2.81
N THR A 72 -7.25 9.56 -3.49
CA THR A 72 -7.11 8.14 -3.82
C THR A 72 -5.73 7.63 -3.42
N MET A 73 -5.63 6.33 -3.15
CA MET A 73 -4.34 5.67 -2.94
C MET A 73 -3.86 5.10 -4.27
N GLN A 74 -2.65 5.47 -4.68
CA GLN A 74 -1.93 4.88 -5.79
C GLN A 74 -0.82 4.00 -5.26
N THR A 75 -0.71 2.80 -5.82
CA THR A 75 0.26 1.80 -5.39
C THR A 75 0.88 1.11 -6.59
N SER A 76 2.12 0.68 -6.42
CA SER A 76 2.87 -0.07 -7.43
C SER A 76 3.81 -1.04 -6.75
N LEU A 77 4.24 -2.04 -7.49
CA LEU A 77 5.17 -3.07 -7.03
C LEU A 77 6.45 -2.46 -6.47
N CYS A 78 6.98 -1.50 -7.21
CA CYS A 78 8.24 -0.83 -6.94
C CYS A 78 8.18 0.08 -5.69
N GLY A 79 6.98 0.36 -5.16
CA GLY A 79 6.77 1.11 -3.93
C GLY A 79 6.39 0.26 -2.71
N GLN A 80 6.37 -1.08 -2.83
CA GLN A 80 6.05 -1.98 -1.72
C GLN A 80 7.22 -2.16 -0.75
N ILE A 81 6.88 -2.49 0.50
CA ILE A 81 7.87 -2.91 1.50
C ILE A 81 8.33 -4.31 1.14
N LEU A 82 9.60 -4.44 0.78
CA LEU A 82 10.24 -5.71 0.48
C LEU A 82 11.04 -6.20 1.70
N LEU A 83 11.03 -7.50 1.94
CA LEU A 83 11.90 -8.13 2.93
C LEU A 83 13.21 -8.55 2.24
N GLU A 84 14.35 -8.06 2.74
CA GLU A 84 15.68 -8.34 2.16
C GLU A 84 15.98 -9.85 2.06
N ASP A 85 15.45 -10.63 3.02
CA ASP A 85 15.61 -12.08 3.11
C ASP A 85 14.64 -12.87 2.20
N LEU A 86 13.64 -12.20 1.60
CA LEU A 86 12.65 -12.82 0.71
C LEU A 86 12.98 -12.70 -0.77
N LYS A 87 14.26 -12.48 -1.13
CA LYS A 87 14.73 -12.57 -2.53
C LYS A 87 14.36 -13.91 -3.21
N GLU A 88 14.06 -14.95 -2.42
CA GLU A 88 13.55 -16.25 -2.88
C GLU A 88 12.02 -16.35 -3.00
N SER A 89 11.22 -15.51 -2.33
CA SER A 89 9.74 -15.58 -2.38
C SER A 89 9.11 -14.62 -3.41
N ARG A 90 9.79 -14.41 -4.55
CA ARG A 90 9.26 -13.68 -5.73
C ARG A 90 8.04 -14.35 -6.39
N LYS A 91 7.28 -15.16 -5.66
CA LYS A 91 6.05 -15.76 -6.16
C LYS A 91 4.90 -14.76 -6.11
N HIS A 92 4.94 -13.82 -5.15
CA HIS A 92 4.04 -12.67 -5.08
C HIS A 92 4.87 -11.48 -4.60
N ASP A 93 5.12 -10.50 -5.46
CA ASP A 93 5.94 -9.33 -5.16
C ASP A 93 5.25 -8.33 -4.18
N ILE A 94 4.21 -8.79 -3.46
CA ILE A 94 3.40 -8.09 -2.46
C ILE A 94 3.30 -9.00 -1.24
N LEU A 95 3.51 -8.45 -0.04
CA LEU A 95 3.44 -9.23 1.19
C LEU A 95 2.00 -9.46 1.65
N GLU A 96 1.59 -10.73 1.70
CA GLU A 96 0.42 -11.11 2.49
C GLU A 96 0.69 -10.89 3.98
N TRP A 97 -0.32 -10.43 4.72
CA TRP A 97 -0.17 -10.07 6.12
C TRP A 97 0.30 -11.25 6.98
N THR A 98 -0.11 -12.47 6.63
CA THR A 98 0.30 -13.72 7.26
C THR A 98 1.80 -13.98 7.13
N GLU A 99 2.44 -13.48 6.08
CA GLU A 99 3.86 -13.65 5.78
C GLU A 99 4.74 -12.55 6.39
N VAL A 100 4.14 -11.46 6.90
CA VAL A 100 4.86 -10.35 7.53
C VAL A 100 5.51 -10.82 8.84
N PRO A 101 6.85 -10.78 8.98
CA PRO A 101 7.55 -11.21 10.18
C PRO A 101 7.16 -10.36 11.40
N ASP A 102 7.10 -10.97 12.58
CA ASP A 102 6.72 -10.28 13.82
C ASP A 102 7.62 -9.09 14.15
N LYS A 103 8.91 -9.18 13.82
CA LYS A 103 9.83 -8.05 13.95
C LYS A 103 9.34 -6.86 13.13
N LEU A 104 9.03 -7.06 11.84
CA LEU A 104 8.52 -5.98 10.98
C LEU A 104 7.19 -5.45 11.50
N ARG A 105 6.27 -6.32 11.95
CA ARG A 105 5.01 -5.88 12.58
C ARG A 105 5.26 -4.97 13.78
N GLN A 106 6.20 -5.31 14.65
CA GLN A 106 6.54 -4.49 15.82
C GLN A 106 7.14 -3.14 15.41
N GLN A 107 8.03 -3.12 14.41
CA GLN A 107 8.65 -1.89 13.92
C GLN A 107 7.62 -0.95 13.30
N LEU A 108 6.67 -1.48 12.53
CA LEU A 108 5.55 -0.72 11.96
C LEU A 108 4.64 -0.14 13.05
N ASN A 109 4.27 -0.94 14.06
CA ASN A 109 3.43 -0.49 15.18
C ASN A 109 4.09 0.60 16.02
N LYS A 110 5.42 0.53 16.19
CA LYS A 110 6.20 1.52 16.92
C LYS A 110 6.62 2.72 16.07
N GLN A 111 6.26 2.75 14.80
CA GLN A 111 6.65 3.80 13.84
C GLN A 111 8.16 4.03 13.80
N GLU A 112 8.96 2.96 13.97
CA GLU A 112 10.43 3.08 14.08
C GLU A 112 11.05 3.71 12.83
N PHE A 113 10.46 3.44 11.66
CA PHE A 113 10.90 3.96 10.37
C PHE A 113 10.71 5.48 10.21
N ASP A 114 9.74 6.08 10.91
CA ASP A 114 9.41 7.51 10.74
C ASP A 114 10.57 8.41 11.18
N SER A 115 11.21 8.06 12.29
CA SER A 115 12.36 8.79 12.84
C SER A 115 13.63 8.73 11.99
N THR A 116 13.72 7.75 11.08
CA THR A 116 14.89 7.53 10.24
C THR A 116 14.78 8.30 8.93
N CYS A 117 13.58 8.38 8.34
CA CYS A 117 13.35 9.12 7.10
C CYS A 117 13.61 10.63 7.24
N GLU A 118 13.36 11.23 8.42
CA GLU A 118 13.59 12.66 8.65
C GLU A 118 15.08 13.05 8.66
N LYS A 119 15.98 12.08 8.88
CA LYS A 119 17.43 12.34 8.96
C LYS A 119 18.13 12.38 7.60
N GLU A 120 17.49 11.85 6.56
CA GLU A 120 18.03 11.78 5.18
C GLU A 120 17.77 13.05 4.36
N LEU A 121 17.12 14.08 4.94
CA LEU A 121 16.83 15.37 4.30
C LEU A 121 17.89 16.46 4.59
N LYS A 122 19.11 16.09 4.98
CA LYS A 122 20.22 17.04 5.22
C LYS A 122 21.35 16.92 4.21
#